data_AF-A0A522T425-F1
#
_entry.id   AF-A0A522T425-F1
#
_cell.length_a   1.000
_cell.length_b   1.000
_cell.length_c   1.000
_cell.angle_alpha   90.00
_cell.angle_beta   90.00
_cell.angle_gamma   90.00
#
_symmetry.space_group_name_H-M   'P 1'
#
loop_
_entity.id
_entity.type
_entity.pdbx_description
1 polymer ?
#
loop_
_entity_poly.entity_id
_entity_poly.type
_entity_poly.pdbx_seq_one_letter_code
_entity_poly.pdbx_strand_id
1 'polypeptide(L)'
;MKTTKCFQSTGKMTTAFIVLLSCTLLFSCKKSNTAATPSNVHFSGAFSGATEVPPVSSSATGSVTATYDPSAKTLQYTFTWNNLSGVPVAMHFHDGATGTNGAVVIPISGFPSQASGSVSGTSNPLNDTLINDLMAGKLYGNIHTQNHPGGEIRAQITK
;
A
#
# COMPACT_ATOMS: atom_id res chain seq x y z
N MET A 1 0.10 -10.30 -66.66
CA MET A 1 0.54 -11.21 -67.74
C MET A 1 1.70 -10.52 -68.46
N LYS A 2 2.86 -11.20 -68.52
CA LYS A 2 4.05 -10.86 -69.34
C LYS A 2 4.86 -9.63 -68.88
N THR A 3 5.98 -9.84 -68.19
CA THR A 3 7.37 -9.99 -68.72
C THR A 3 8.03 -8.64 -69.02
N THR A 4 9.32 -8.35 -68.85
CA THR A 4 10.53 -8.99 -68.33
C THR A 4 11.66 -8.00 -68.67
N LYS A 5 12.70 -7.95 -67.82
CA LYS A 5 14.10 -7.55 -68.08
C LYS A 5 14.52 -6.07 -68.16
N CYS A 6 15.32 -5.79 -67.14
CA CYS A 6 16.50 -4.93 -67.04
C CYS A 6 17.48 -5.01 -68.23
N PHE A 7 18.07 -3.87 -68.58
CA PHE A 7 19.20 -3.70 -69.52
C PHE A 7 20.50 -3.51 -68.73
N GLN A 8 21.55 -4.21 -69.16
CA GLN A 8 22.85 -4.29 -68.48
C GLN A 8 23.78 -3.13 -68.86
N SER A 9 24.62 -2.71 -67.92
CA SER A 9 25.88 -2.03 -68.21
C SER A 9 27.03 -2.81 -67.55
N THR A 10 28.00 -3.17 -68.38
CA THR A 10 29.16 -4.00 -68.10
C THR A 10 30.29 -3.19 -67.44
N GLY A 11 30.78 -3.64 -66.30
CA GLY A 11 31.99 -3.14 -65.66
C GLY A 11 32.78 -4.30 -65.04
N LYS A 12 34.06 -4.39 -65.39
CA LYS A 12 34.92 -5.58 -65.33
C LYS A 12 35.36 -5.96 -63.91
N MET A 13 35.43 -7.27 -63.68
CA MET A 13 36.14 -7.95 -62.60
C MET A 13 37.58 -7.45 -62.47
N THR A 14 37.98 -7.07 -61.26
CA THR A 14 39.31 -7.41 -60.73
C THR A 14 39.20 -7.72 -59.23
N THR A 15 39.80 -8.86 -58.92
CA THR A 15 39.86 -9.66 -57.70
C THR A 15 40.41 -8.93 -56.47
N ALA A 16 39.75 -9.08 -55.32
CA ALA A 16 40.42 -9.30 -54.03
C ALA A 16 39.40 -9.85 -53.01
N PHE A 17 39.47 -11.16 -52.77
CA PHE A 17 38.84 -11.81 -51.63
C PHE A 17 39.55 -11.34 -50.35
N ILE A 18 38.87 -10.54 -49.54
CA ILE A 18 39.17 -10.43 -48.11
C ILE A 18 37.89 -10.85 -47.39
N VAL A 19 37.93 -12.06 -46.84
CA VAL A 19 36.90 -12.64 -45.99
C VAL A 19 36.84 -11.81 -44.70
N LEU A 20 35.95 -10.82 -44.66
CA LEU A 20 35.52 -10.19 -43.42
C LEU A 20 34.62 -11.20 -42.70
N LEU A 21 35.22 -11.98 -41.80
CA LEU A 21 34.49 -12.80 -40.84
C LEU A 21 33.84 -11.86 -39.82
N SER A 22 32.72 -11.27 -40.20
CA SER A 22 31.82 -10.55 -39.29
C SER A 22 31.21 -11.57 -38.32
N CYS A 23 31.87 -11.79 -37.18
CA CYS A 23 31.24 -12.41 -36.03
C CYS A 23 30.26 -11.39 -35.43
N THR A 24 29.06 -11.31 -35.98
CA THR A 24 27.95 -10.60 -35.36
C THR A 24 27.59 -11.34 -34.08
N LEU A 25 28.15 -10.88 -32.96
CA LEU A 25 27.69 -11.24 -31.62
C LEU A 25 26.24 -10.77 -31.50
N LEU A 26 25.30 -11.68 -31.77
CA LEU A 26 23.92 -11.53 -31.34
C LEU A 26 23.91 -11.67 -29.81
N PHE A 27 24.22 -10.58 -29.09
CA PHE A 27 23.83 -10.44 -27.69
C PHE A 27 22.31 -10.40 -27.66
N SER A 28 21.69 -11.58 -27.62
CA SER A 28 20.31 -11.73 -27.19
C SER A 28 20.29 -11.38 -25.70
N CYS A 29 20.17 -10.08 -25.40
CA CYS A 29 19.75 -9.64 -24.08
C CYS A 29 18.34 -10.20 -23.88
N LYS A 30 18.25 -11.37 -23.26
CA LYS A 30 17.04 -11.78 -22.56
C LYS A 30 16.81 -10.71 -21.50
N LYS A 31 15.98 -9.70 -21.79
CA LYS A 31 15.31 -8.93 -20.74
C LYS A 31 14.50 -9.96 -19.98
N SER A 32 15.05 -10.45 -18.88
CA SER A 32 14.29 -11.12 -17.84
C SER A 32 13.24 -10.10 -17.39
N ASN A 33 12.03 -10.20 -17.93
CA ASN A 33 10.85 -9.54 -17.37
C ASN A 33 10.49 -10.28 -16.08
N THR A 34 11.38 -10.24 -15.08
CA THR A 34 10.98 -10.49 -13.70
C THR A 34 10.22 -9.25 -13.28
N ALA A 35 8.90 -9.28 -13.42
CA ALA A 35 8.03 -8.32 -12.75
C ALA A 35 8.46 -8.31 -11.28
N ALA A 36 8.96 -7.19 -10.80
CA ALA A 36 9.30 -7.05 -9.39
C ALA A 36 8.04 -7.33 -8.57
N THR A 37 8.11 -8.26 -7.62
CA THR A 37 7.02 -8.45 -6.66
C THR A 37 6.77 -7.12 -5.98
N PRO A 38 5.53 -6.59 -6.01
CA PRO A 38 5.24 -5.31 -5.39
C PRO A 38 5.61 -5.38 -3.90
N SER A 39 6.40 -4.40 -3.44
CA SER A 39 6.90 -4.38 -2.06
C SER A 39 5.79 -3.94 -1.11
N ASN A 40 5.86 -4.45 0.13
CA ASN A 40 4.95 -4.03 1.18
C ASN A 40 5.11 -2.53 1.48
N VAL A 41 4.00 -1.89 1.86
CA VAL A 41 3.97 -0.46 2.19
C VAL A 41 3.65 -0.30 3.67
N HIS A 42 4.53 0.38 4.39
CA HIS A 42 4.35 0.65 5.82
C HIS A 42 3.57 1.95 6.04
N PHE A 43 2.79 1.98 7.11
CA PHE A 43 2.04 3.13 7.57
C PHE A 43 2.15 3.23 9.09
N SER A 44 2.03 4.44 9.62
CA SER A 44 1.93 4.68 11.05
C SER A 44 1.06 5.89 11.38
N GLY A 45 0.62 5.96 12.63
CA GLY A 45 -0.15 7.08 13.17
C GLY A 45 -0.06 7.12 14.69
N ALA A 46 -0.21 8.32 15.25
CA ALA A 46 -0.26 8.53 16.70
C ALA A 46 -1.71 8.76 17.15
N PHE A 47 -2.13 8.05 18.19
CA PHE A 47 -3.47 8.19 18.77
C PHE A 47 -3.53 9.38 19.72
N SER A 48 -4.57 10.20 19.55
CA SER A 48 -4.91 11.30 20.46
C SER A 48 -6.41 11.55 20.47
N GLY A 49 -6.93 12.10 21.57
CA GLY A 49 -8.30 12.63 21.59
C GLY A 49 -8.42 13.96 20.83
N ALA A 50 -7.32 14.70 20.68
CA ALA A 50 -7.30 15.98 19.96
C ALA A 50 -7.53 15.83 18.44
N THR A 51 -7.31 14.63 17.91
CA THR A 51 -7.51 14.28 16.50
C THR A 51 -8.88 13.66 16.22
N GLU A 52 -9.71 13.43 17.24
CA GLU A 52 -11.14 13.11 17.06
C GLU A 52 -11.89 14.24 16.36
N VAL A 53 -13.03 13.92 15.76
CA VAL A 53 -13.89 14.89 15.07
C VAL A 53 -15.32 14.76 15.58
N PRO A 54 -15.79 15.68 16.47
CA PRO A 54 -15.04 16.77 17.10
C PRO A 54 -13.98 16.28 18.11
N PRO A 55 -12.96 17.12 18.44
CA PRO A 55 -11.94 16.75 19.43
C PRO A 55 -12.51 16.40 20.79
N VAL A 56 -11.88 15.43 21.46
CA VAL A 56 -12.27 14.93 22.78
C VAL A 56 -11.15 15.18 23.79
N SER A 57 -11.51 15.57 25.01
CA SER A 57 -10.56 15.71 26.12
C SER A 57 -10.27 14.34 26.75
N SER A 58 -9.23 13.66 26.26
CA SER A 58 -8.72 12.42 26.86
C SER A 58 -7.22 12.52 27.12
N SER A 59 -6.76 11.93 28.23
CA SER A 59 -5.33 11.70 28.51
C SER A 59 -4.77 10.49 27.77
N ALA A 60 -5.61 9.75 27.06
CA ALA A 60 -5.21 8.54 26.36
C ALA A 60 -4.28 8.88 25.19
N THR A 61 -3.30 8.00 24.99
CA THR A 61 -2.31 8.12 23.91
C THR A 61 -2.04 6.75 23.32
N GLY A 62 -1.33 6.70 22.19
CA GLY A 62 -0.96 5.44 21.59
C GLY A 62 -0.36 5.59 20.21
N SER A 63 -0.19 4.45 19.55
CA SER A 63 0.23 4.38 18.15
C SER A 63 -0.50 3.27 17.41
N VAL A 64 -0.64 3.44 16.11
CA VAL A 64 -0.95 2.39 15.16
C VAL A 64 0.20 2.25 14.18
N THR A 65 0.61 1.02 13.91
CA THR A 65 1.44 0.69 12.75
C THR A 65 0.66 -0.26 11.85
N ALA A 66 0.86 -0.14 10.55
CA ALA A 66 0.25 -1.02 9.59
C ALA A 66 1.19 -1.31 8.41
N THR A 67 1.04 -2.48 7.81
CA THR A 67 1.79 -2.92 6.63
C THR A 67 0.80 -3.46 5.62
N TYR A 68 0.74 -2.84 4.46
CA TYR A 68 -0.07 -3.30 3.34
C TYR A 68 0.75 -4.27 2.49
N ASP A 69 0.24 -5.49 2.31
CA ASP A 69 0.75 -6.49 1.39
C ASP A 69 -0.02 -6.38 0.06
N PRO A 70 0.61 -5.89 -1.03
CA PRO A 70 -0.03 -5.75 -2.33
C PRO A 70 -0.34 -7.07 -3.03
N SER A 71 0.32 -8.18 -2.64
CA SER A 71 0.07 -9.51 -3.19
C SER A 71 -1.19 -10.13 -2.58
N ALA A 72 -1.33 -10.04 -1.25
CA ALA A 72 -2.52 -10.52 -0.53
C ALA A 72 -3.67 -9.49 -0.51
N LYS A 73 -3.38 -8.23 -0.85
CA LYS A 73 -4.27 -7.07 -0.67
C LYS A 73 -4.72 -6.89 0.79
N THR A 74 -3.93 -7.29 1.78
CA THR A 74 -4.30 -7.23 3.20
C THR A 74 -3.50 -6.17 3.95
N LEU A 75 -4.07 -5.68 5.05
CA LEU A 75 -3.43 -4.76 5.98
C LEU A 75 -3.12 -5.52 7.28
N GLN A 76 -1.85 -5.78 7.55
CA GLN A 76 -1.39 -6.22 8.87
C GLN A 76 -1.26 -4.99 9.76
N TYR A 77 -1.74 -5.03 10.99
CA TYR A 77 -1.71 -3.87 11.88
C TYR A 77 -1.42 -4.24 13.32
N THR A 78 -0.94 -3.24 14.06
CA THR A 78 -0.79 -3.27 15.52
C THR A 78 -1.27 -1.94 16.09
N PHE A 79 -2.19 -2.00 17.03
CA PHE A 79 -2.62 -0.87 17.86
C PHE A 79 -1.95 -1.02 19.21
N THR A 80 -1.43 0.07 19.75
CA THR A 80 -0.95 0.18 21.12
C THR A 80 -1.58 1.42 21.75
N TRP A 81 -2.13 1.31 22.94
CA TRP A 81 -2.77 2.42 23.65
C TRP A 81 -2.41 2.43 25.12
N ASN A 82 -2.52 3.61 25.71
CA ASN A 82 -2.28 3.86 27.12
C ASN A 82 -3.35 4.81 27.68
N ASN A 83 -3.75 4.56 28.92
CA ASN A 83 -4.55 5.47 29.74
C ASN A 83 -5.90 5.87 29.12
N LEU A 84 -6.58 4.93 28.45
CA LEU A 84 -7.99 5.09 28.11
C LEU A 84 -8.80 5.36 29.38
N SER A 85 -9.83 6.20 29.26
CA SER A 85 -10.74 6.55 30.36
C SER A 85 -11.60 5.38 30.86
N GLY A 86 -11.60 4.26 30.14
CA GLY A 86 -12.27 3.01 30.49
C GLY A 86 -11.75 1.87 29.61
N VAL A 87 -12.33 0.68 29.77
CA VAL A 87 -12.02 -0.44 28.88
C VAL A 87 -12.49 -0.16 27.46
N PRO A 88 -11.72 -0.54 26.43
CA PRO A 88 -12.17 -0.39 25.04
C PRO A 88 -13.39 -1.27 24.78
N VAL A 89 -14.37 -0.72 24.05
CA VAL A 89 -15.59 -1.44 23.66
C VAL A 89 -15.66 -1.69 22.15
N ALA A 90 -14.90 -0.93 21.36
CA ALA A 90 -14.74 -1.15 19.93
C ALA A 90 -13.42 -0.54 19.43
N MET A 91 -12.86 -1.13 18.38
CA MET A 91 -11.71 -0.59 17.66
C MET A 91 -11.90 -0.83 16.17
N HIS A 92 -11.61 0.18 15.35
CA HIS A 92 -11.85 0.14 13.92
C HIS A 92 -10.74 0.84 13.14
N PHE A 93 -10.56 0.47 11.88
CA PHE A 93 -10.18 1.44 10.87
C PHE A 93 -11.42 2.01 10.19
N HIS A 94 -11.39 3.31 9.95
CA HIS A 94 -12.37 4.06 9.17
C HIS A 94 -11.73 4.64 7.90
N ASP A 95 -12.55 4.93 6.90
CA ASP A 95 -12.13 5.64 5.67
C ASP A 95 -12.66 7.08 5.66
N GLY A 96 -11.78 8.03 5.98
CA GLY A 96 -12.09 9.45 6.02
C GLY A 96 -10.83 10.29 6.22
N ALA A 97 -10.61 11.25 5.31
CA ALA A 97 -9.45 12.13 5.36
C ALA A 97 -9.34 12.88 6.71
N THR A 98 -8.14 13.38 7.02
CA THR A 98 -7.88 14.19 8.22
C THR A 98 -8.96 15.26 8.42
N GLY A 99 -9.54 15.31 9.63
CA GLY A 99 -10.60 16.27 9.97
C GLY A 99 -12.00 15.89 9.50
N THR A 100 -12.19 14.73 8.88
CA THR A 100 -13.50 14.22 8.42
C THR A 100 -13.80 12.85 9.01
N ASN A 101 -15.05 12.61 9.42
CA ASN A 101 -15.51 11.29 9.85
C ASN A 101 -15.82 10.39 8.67
N GLY A 102 -15.46 9.12 8.81
CA GLY A 102 -15.56 8.09 7.79
C GLY A 102 -16.37 6.87 8.21
N ALA A 103 -16.78 6.05 7.24
CA ALA A 103 -17.40 4.76 7.52
C ALA A 103 -16.39 3.78 8.11
N VAL A 104 -16.84 2.83 8.95
CA VAL A 104 -16.02 1.69 9.40
C VAL A 104 -15.71 0.81 8.20
N VAL A 105 -14.42 0.50 7.99
CA VAL A 105 -13.94 -0.34 6.88
C VAL A 105 -13.23 -1.60 7.34
N ILE A 106 -12.62 -1.60 8.52
CA ILE A 106 -12.00 -2.79 9.11
C ILE A 106 -12.36 -2.82 10.60
N PRO A 107 -13.26 -3.73 11.04
CA PRO A 107 -13.47 -3.97 12.45
C PRO A 107 -12.31 -4.77 13.05
N ILE A 108 -11.90 -4.41 14.26
CA ILE A 108 -10.84 -5.09 15.00
C ILE A 108 -11.47 -5.83 16.18
N SER A 109 -11.15 -7.12 16.31
CA SER A 109 -11.60 -7.98 17.40
C SER A 109 -10.43 -8.51 18.22
N GLY A 110 -10.70 -9.10 19.38
CA GLY A 110 -9.67 -9.77 20.19
C GLY A 110 -8.75 -8.82 20.95
N PHE A 111 -9.10 -7.54 21.07
CA PHE A 111 -8.38 -6.61 21.94
C PHE A 111 -8.66 -6.93 23.44
N PRO A 112 -7.67 -6.82 24.33
CA PRO A 112 -7.86 -7.00 25.76
C PRO A 112 -8.80 -5.95 26.36
N SER A 113 -9.57 -6.35 27.36
CA SER A 113 -10.41 -5.46 28.17
C SER A 113 -9.57 -4.69 29.21
N GLN A 114 -8.62 -3.87 28.74
CA GLN A 114 -7.68 -3.10 29.54
C GLN A 114 -7.54 -1.68 29.02
N ALA A 115 -7.44 -0.71 29.93
CA ALA A 115 -7.28 0.71 29.61
C ALA A 115 -5.92 1.05 28.95
N SER A 116 -4.95 0.13 29.02
CA SER A 116 -3.66 0.18 28.31
C SER A 116 -3.38 -1.22 27.77
N GLY A 117 -2.85 -1.33 26.56
CA GLY A 117 -2.62 -2.61 25.93
C GLY A 117 -2.22 -2.52 24.47
N SER A 118 -2.21 -3.67 23.81
CA SER A 118 -2.01 -3.78 22.38
C SER A 118 -2.90 -4.85 21.76
N VAL A 119 -3.18 -4.71 20.46
CA VAL A 119 -3.83 -5.73 19.64
C VAL A 119 -3.22 -5.69 18.25
N SER A 120 -3.01 -6.87 17.67
CA SER A 120 -2.54 -7.02 16.29
C SER A 120 -3.50 -7.88 15.50
N GLY A 121 -3.55 -7.67 14.19
CA GLY A 121 -4.42 -8.43 13.31
C GLY A 121 -4.05 -8.28 11.84
N THR A 122 -4.84 -8.94 11.00
CA THR A 122 -4.75 -8.83 9.55
C THR A 122 -6.16 -8.64 9.01
N SER A 123 -6.36 -7.64 8.15
CA SER A 123 -7.65 -7.41 7.51
C SER A 123 -7.98 -8.52 6.51
N ASN A 124 -9.27 -8.60 6.14
CA ASN A 124 -9.63 -9.22 4.86
C ASN A 124 -8.99 -8.46 3.69
N PRO A 125 -8.92 -9.07 2.49
CA PRO A 125 -8.48 -8.36 1.29
C PRO A 125 -9.26 -7.07 1.06
N LEU A 126 -8.55 -5.96 0.89
CA LEU A 126 -9.10 -4.66 0.60
C LEU A 126 -9.52 -4.58 -0.87
N ASN A 127 -10.60 -3.87 -1.16
CA ASN A 127 -10.96 -3.54 -2.54
C ASN A 127 -10.09 -2.38 -3.07
N ASP A 128 -10.09 -2.19 -4.38
CA ASP A 128 -9.18 -1.22 -5.03
C ASP A 128 -9.45 0.23 -4.61
N THR A 129 -10.71 0.60 -4.32
CA THR A 129 -11.05 1.92 -3.77
C THR A 129 -10.37 2.14 -2.43
N LEU A 130 -10.54 1.21 -1.49
CA LEU A 130 -9.98 1.31 -0.15
C LEU A 130 -8.44 1.29 -0.16
N ILE A 131 -7.84 0.57 -1.11
CA ILE A 131 -6.39 0.59 -1.33
C ILE A 131 -5.94 1.99 -1.78
N ASN A 132 -6.64 2.62 -2.72
CA ASN A 132 -6.31 3.98 -3.16
C ASN A 132 -6.45 4.99 -2.01
N ASP A 133 -7.49 4.86 -1.19
CA ASP A 133 -7.74 5.72 -0.04
C ASP A 133 -6.70 5.51 1.08
N LEU A 134 -6.28 4.26 1.32
CA LEU A 134 -5.14 3.94 2.19
C LEU A 134 -3.86 4.59 1.67
N MET A 135 -3.57 4.45 0.37
CA MET A 135 -2.37 5.03 -0.25
C MET A 135 -2.37 6.56 -0.22
N ALA A 136 -3.54 7.18 -0.20
CA ALA A 136 -3.75 8.62 -0.04
C ALA A 136 -3.75 9.08 1.43
N GLY A 137 -3.56 8.18 2.39
CA GLY A 137 -3.53 8.49 3.82
C GLY A 137 -4.89 8.84 4.41
N LYS A 138 -5.99 8.36 3.82
CA LYS A 138 -7.36 8.64 4.28
C LYS A 138 -7.86 7.68 5.36
N LEU A 139 -7.19 6.55 5.58
CA LEU A 139 -7.60 5.66 6.67
C LEU A 139 -7.13 6.19 8.02
N TYR A 140 -7.94 5.95 9.04
CA TYR A 140 -7.56 6.22 10.43
C TYR A 140 -7.98 5.08 11.35
N GLY A 141 -7.14 4.78 12.34
CA GLY A 141 -7.53 3.94 13.47
C GLY A 141 -8.36 4.74 14.46
N ASN A 142 -9.32 4.10 15.11
CA ASN A 142 -10.15 4.70 16.15
C ASN A 142 -10.41 3.68 17.27
N ILE A 143 -10.33 4.13 18.53
CA ILE A 143 -10.61 3.32 19.72
C ILE A 143 -11.74 3.99 20.50
N HIS A 144 -12.77 3.20 20.83
CA HIS A 144 -13.96 3.65 21.53
C HIS A 144 -14.01 3.07 22.95
N THR A 145 -14.51 3.84 23.90
CA THR A 145 -14.82 3.39 25.27
C THR A 145 -16.27 3.72 25.60
N GLN A 146 -16.77 3.24 26.75
CA GLN A 146 -18.11 3.61 27.22
C GLN A 146 -18.27 5.12 27.45
N ASN A 147 -17.20 5.81 27.89
CA ASN A 147 -17.22 7.25 28.14
C ASN A 147 -17.18 8.05 26.83
N HIS A 148 -16.62 7.46 25.76
CA HIS A 148 -16.46 8.10 24.46
C HIS A 148 -16.95 7.16 23.34
N PRO A 149 -18.27 6.94 23.22
CA PRO A 149 -18.82 5.97 22.26
C PRO A 149 -18.57 6.38 20.80
N GLY A 150 -18.43 7.69 20.52
CA GLY A 150 -18.09 8.21 19.20
C GLY A 150 -16.62 8.04 18.79
N GLY A 151 -15.74 7.72 19.75
CA GLY A 151 -14.28 7.67 19.58
C GLY A 151 -13.59 8.39 20.76
N GLU A 152 -12.66 7.72 21.43
CA GLU A 152 -11.82 8.33 22.48
C GLU A 152 -10.51 8.85 21.90
N ILE A 153 -9.87 8.06 21.03
CA ILE A 153 -8.62 8.40 20.37
C ILE A 153 -8.61 7.97 18.90
N ARG A 154 -8.10 8.87 18.05
CA ARG A 154 -8.00 8.71 16.59
C ARG A 154 -6.56 8.86 16.13
N ALA A 155 -6.15 8.04 15.18
CA ALA A 155 -4.84 8.12 14.54
C ALA A 155 -4.99 8.02 13.03
N GLN A 156 -4.77 9.11 12.31
CA GLN A 156 -4.63 9.04 10.85
C GLN A 156 -3.38 8.23 10.52
N ILE A 157 -3.48 7.29 9.57
CA ILE A 157 -2.32 6.50 9.13
C ILE A 157 -1.76 7.01 7.82
N THR A 158 -0.45 7.28 7.82
CA THR A 158 0.31 7.76 6.66
C THR A 158 1.59 6.94 6.50
N LYS A 159 2.18 6.96 5.29
CA LYS A 159 3.43 6.25 4.98
C LYS A 159 4.61 6.78 5.77
#